data_AF-A0A925UFI8-F1
#
_entry.id   AF-A0A925UFI8-F1
#
_cell.length_a   1.000
_cell.length_b   1.000
_cell.length_c   1.000
_cell.angle_alpha   90.00
_cell.angle_beta   90.00
_cell.angle_gamma   90.00
#
_symmetry.space_group_name_H-M   'P 1'
#
loop_
_entity.id
_entity.type
_entity.pdbx_description
1 polymer ?
#
loop_
_entity_poly.entity_id
_entity_poly.type
_entity_poly.pdbx_seq_one_letter_code
_entity_poly.pdbx_strand_id
1 'polypeptide(L)'
;MTSLQSLFGIELPIIQAPMAGVQTSPLTIAVSNAGGLGSLPCAMLSPSAMRGELEAINAQTAKPFNVNFFCHTPPTPSVAREAVWRAALAPYYAEFGIDPGGIAAGPGRAPFTDEAADVLEPFRPPVVSFHFGLPAPALLARVRGWGGKVISSATTVAEARWLEAQGVDAVIAQGLEAGGHRGIFLGDDLSTQLGTFALLPQIVAAVRVPVIAAGGIADAKGVAAAMTLGASAAQVGTAYLLCPEATTGPLHRAALKSEAARHTALTNLFTGRPARGIVNRIMKEL
;
A
#
# COMPACT_ATOMS: atom_id res chain seq x y z
N MET A 1 -3.12 -10.38 25.64
CA MET A 1 -2.55 -9.64 24.49
C MET A 1 -3.24 -8.29 24.40
N THR A 2 -2.49 -7.22 24.20
CA THR A 2 -3.04 -5.89 23.91
C THR A 2 -3.75 -5.95 22.56
N SER A 3 -4.98 -5.45 22.45
CA SER A 3 -5.70 -5.42 21.17
C SER A 3 -5.02 -4.45 20.20
N LEU A 4 -5.25 -4.62 18.89
CA LEU A 4 -4.70 -3.69 17.89
C LEU A 4 -5.24 -2.26 18.09
N GLN A 5 -6.50 -2.16 18.53
CA GLN A 5 -7.13 -0.90 18.92
C GLN A 5 -6.33 -0.18 20.01
N SER A 6 -5.96 -0.89 21.08
CA SER A 6 -5.12 -0.34 22.15
C SER A 6 -3.69 -0.06 21.69
N LEU A 7 -3.14 -0.86 20.76
CA LEU A 7 -1.81 -0.65 20.19
C LEU A 7 -1.72 0.66 19.39
N PHE A 8 -2.76 1.00 18.63
CA PHE A 8 -2.79 2.18 17.75
C PHE A 8 -3.59 3.36 18.30
N GLY A 9 -4.33 3.19 19.40
CA GLY A 9 -5.22 4.22 19.94
C GLY A 9 -6.46 4.49 19.08
N ILE A 10 -6.96 3.48 18.37
CA ILE A 10 -8.16 3.57 17.50
C ILE A 10 -9.36 2.89 18.14
N GLU A 11 -10.57 3.24 17.69
CA GLU A 11 -11.83 2.69 18.20
C GLU A 11 -12.29 1.46 17.39
N LEU A 12 -12.13 1.54 16.07
CA LEU A 12 -12.54 0.51 15.12
C LEU A 12 -11.32 -0.25 14.61
N PRO A 13 -11.36 -1.59 14.51
CA PRO A 13 -10.27 -2.38 13.95
C PRO A 13 -10.27 -2.36 12.41
N ILE A 14 -10.36 -1.15 11.85
CA ILE A 14 -10.44 -0.88 10.41
C ILE A 14 -9.34 0.10 10.06
N ILE A 15 -8.50 -0.30 9.12
CA ILE A 15 -7.45 0.53 8.54
C ILE A 15 -7.85 0.84 7.11
N GLN A 16 -7.94 2.13 6.77
CA GLN A 16 -8.09 2.57 5.38
C GLN A 16 -6.73 2.39 4.71
N ALA A 17 -6.65 1.60 3.64
CA ALA A 17 -5.36 1.24 3.04
C ALA A 17 -4.64 2.46 2.44
N PRO A 18 -3.30 2.57 2.53
CA PRO A 18 -2.56 3.60 1.82
C PRO A 18 -2.57 3.34 0.31
N MET A 19 -3.26 4.17 -0.48
CA MET A 19 -3.42 4.01 -1.93
C MET A 19 -2.80 5.19 -2.70
N ALA A 20 -1.53 5.07 -3.06
CA ALA A 20 -0.80 6.12 -3.77
C ALA A 20 -1.47 6.51 -5.10
N GLY A 21 -1.69 7.81 -5.31
CA GLY A 21 -2.29 8.38 -6.52
C GLY A 21 -3.82 8.44 -6.55
N VAL A 22 -4.51 7.95 -5.50
CA VAL A 22 -5.99 7.98 -5.42
C VAL A 22 -6.50 8.45 -4.05
N GLN A 23 -5.62 8.90 -3.15
CA GLN A 23 -6.00 9.53 -1.89
C GLN A 23 -4.91 10.49 -1.37
N THR A 24 -5.33 11.39 -0.48
CA THR A 24 -4.50 12.36 0.24
C THR A 24 -5.06 12.55 1.67
N SER A 25 -4.73 13.65 2.34
CA SER A 25 -5.20 13.99 3.69
C SER A 25 -6.72 13.93 3.90
N PRO A 26 -7.63 14.35 2.99
CA PRO A 26 -9.07 14.35 3.28
C PRO A 26 -9.63 12.97 3.63
N LEU A 27 -9.25 11.93 2.87
CA LEU A 27 -9.68 10.56 3.16
C LEU A 27 -9.04 10.02 4.45
N THR A 28 -7.77 10.37 4.69
CA THR A 28 -7.05 10.02 5.91
C THR A 28 -7.78 10.58 7.14
N ILE A 29 -8.08 11.88 7.13
CA ILE A 29 -8.78 12.60 8.18
C ILE A 29 -10.18 12.01 8.41
N ALA A 30 -10.94 11.78 7.34
CA ALA A 30 -12.30 11.27 7.44
C ALA A 30 -12.36 9.91 8.16
N VAL A 31 -11.45 8.98 7.82
CA VAL A 31 -11.42 7.67 8.47
C VAL A 31 -10.91 7.75 9.91
N SER A 32 -9.86 8.53 10.18
CA SER A 32 -9.36 8.71 11.55
C SER A 32 -10.42 9.35 12.46
N ASN A 33 -11.16 10.34 11.97
CA ASN A 33 -12.26 10.97 12.72
C ASN A 33 -13.46 10.04 12.92
N ALA A 34 -13.68 9.08 12.02
CA ALA A 34 -14.70 8.03 12.17
C ALA A 34 -14.29 6.91 13.14
N GLY A 35 -13.09 6.97 13.73
CA GLY A 35 -12.61 6.01 14.72
C GLY A 35 -11.77 4.86 14.16
N GLY A 36 -11.56 4.78 12.84
CA GLY A 36 -10.60 3.87 12.21
C GLY A 36 -9.18 4.44 12.19
N LEU A 37 -8.28 3.78 11.46
CA LEU A 37 -6.95 4.30 11.15
C LEU A 37 -6.90 4.78 9.70
N GLY A 38 -6.98 6.08 9.46
CA GLY A 38 -6.72 6.66 8.15
C GLY A 38 -5.26 6.48 7.74
N SER A 39 -4.97 6.35 6.43
CA SER A 39 -3.59 6.20 5.95
C SER A 39 -3.21 7.19 4.85
N LEU A 40 -2.09 7.90 5.01
CA LEU A 40 -1.50 8.75 3.98
C LEU A 40 -0.44 7.97 3.17
N PRO A 41 -0.58 7.79 1.85
CA PRO A 41 0.43 7.15 1.02
C PRO A 41 1.50 8.17 0.58
N CYS A 42 2.73 7.99 1.05
CA CYS A 42 3.82 8.94 0.82
C CYS A 42 4.75 8.55 -0.34
N ALA A 43 4.61 7.35 -0.91
CA ALA A 43 5.52 6.82 -1.94
C ALA A 43 5.62 7.63 -3.24
N MET A 44 4.70 8.58 -3.47
CA MET A 44 4.67 9.47 -4.65
C MET A 44 4.76 10.96 -4.28
N LEU A 45 4.97 11.29 -3.01
CA LEU A 45 5.01 12.68 -2.54
C LEU A 45 6.45 13.17 -2.51
N SER A 46 6.67 14.41 -2.96
CA SER A 46 7.90 15.14 -2.62
C SER A 46 7.93 15.44 -1.12
N PRO A 47 9.11 15.74 -0.54
CA PRO A 47 9.22 16.18 0.85
C PRO A 47 8.32 17.37 1.20
N SER A 48 8.20 18.34 0.28
CA SER A 48 7.33 19.50 0.44
C SER A 48 5.85 19.15 0.42
N ALA A 49 5.43 18.29 -0.52
CA ALA A 49 4.04 17.82 -0.58
C ALA A 49 3.68 16.98 0.65
N MET A 50 4.60 16.10 1.10
CA MET A 50 4.43 15.31 2.31
C MET A 50 4.23 16.19 3.55
N ARG A 51 5.04 17.24 3.69
CA ARG A 51 4.87 18.22 4.78
C ARG A 51 3.48 18.87 4.75
N GLY A 52 3.04 19.33 3.57
CA GLY A 52 1.72 19.95 3.42
C GLY A 52 0.57 19.00 3.78
N GLU A 53 0.65 17.73 3.40
CA GLU A 53 -0.35 16.72 3.76
C GLU A 53 -0.38 16.45 5.27
N LEU A 54 0.78 16.38 5.93
CA LEU A 54 0.88 16.18 7.38
C LEU A 54 0.37 17.38 8.18
N GLU A 55 0.65 18.60 7.72
CA GLU A 55 0.10 19.84 8.28
C GLU A 55 -1.42 19.85 8.17
N ALA A 56 -1.97 19.47 7.01
CA ALA A 56 -3.41 19.39 6.79
C ALA A 56 -4.10 18.36 7.69
N ILE A 57 -3.47 17.19 7.91
CA ILE A 57 -3.98 16.15 8.83
C ILE A 57 -3.98 16.69 10.27
N ASN A 58 -2.84 17.19 10.76
CA ASN A 58 -2.72 17.67 12.14
C ASN A 58 -3.62 18.88 12.44
N ALA A 59 -3.96 19.69 11.43
CA ALA A 59 -4.90 20.81 11.59
C ALA A 59 -6.37 20.36 11.79
N GLN A 60 -6.73 19.15 11.35
CA GLN A 60 -8.12 18.70 11.27
C GLN A 60 -8.44 17.44 12.09
N THR A 61 -7.42 16.76 12.62
CA THR A 61 -7.62 15.64 13.53
C THR A 61 -6.49 15.50 14.54
N ALA A 62 -6.87 15.13 15.77
CA ALA A 62 -5.95 14.65 16.80
C ALA A 62 -5.99 13.11 16.95
N LYS A 63 -6.81 12.42 16.14
CA LYS A 63 -6.94 10.96 16.13
C LYS A 63 -5.73 10.36 15.38
N PRO A 64 -5.31 9.13 15.75
CA PRO A 64 -4.16 8.51 15.11
C PRO A 64 -4.39 8.25 13.63
N PHE A 65 -3.30 8.28 12.87
CA PHE A 65 -3.25 7.97 11.45
C PHE A 65 -1.96 7.20 11.14
N ASN A 66 -1.95 6.59 9.97
CA ASN A 66 -0.82 5.86 9.39
C ASN A 66 -0.18 6.68 8.27
N VAL A 67 1.15 6.65 8.15
CA VAL A 67 1.87 7.09 6.94
C VAL A 67 2.54 5.91 6.28
N ASN A 68 2.45 5.81 4.95
CA ASN A 68 2.94 4.64 4.22
C ASN A 68 4.08 4.97 3.26
N PHE A 69 5.08 4.09 3.26
CA PHE A 69 6.22 4.18 2.36
C PHE A 69 6.51 2.86 1.68
N PHE A 70 7.19 2.94 0.54
CA PHE A 70 7.79 1.78 -0.09
C PHE A 70 9.22 1.58 0.45
N CYS A 71 9.67 0.34 0.51
CA CYS A 71 11.04 -0.03 0.94
C CYS A 71 11.75 -0.92 -0.07
N HIS A 72 11.31 -0.88 -1.33
CA HIS A 72 11.93 -1.63 -2.40
C HIS A 72 13.37 -1.16 -2.64
N THR A 73 14.23 -2.08 -3.04
CA THR A 73 15.55 -1.75 -3.60
C THR A 73 15.35 -1.09 -4.96
N PRO A 74 15.88 0.12 -5.19
CA PRO A 74 15.84 0.75 -6.50
C PRO A 74 16.51 -0.14 -7.55
N PRO A 75 15.89 -0.38 -8.72
CA PRO A 75 16.51 -1.19 -9.76
C PRO A 75 17.72 -0.46 -10.36
N THR A 76 18.74 -1.20 -10.77
CA THR A 76 19.82 -0.65 -11.59
C THR A 76 19.27 -0.23 -12.96
N PRO A 77 19.46 1.03 -13.39
CA PRO A 77 19.04 1.48 -14.71
C PRO A 77 19.67 0.64 -15.83
N SER A 78 18.91 0.37 -16.89
CA SER A 78 19.40 -0.41 -18.03
C SER A 78 18.84 0.16 -19.33
N VAL A 79 19.68 0.92 -20.03
CA VAL A 79 19.36 1.52 -21.33
C VAL A 79 18.88 0.47 -22.33
N ALA A 80 19.50 -0.71 -22.34
CA ALA A 80 19.13 -1.79 -23.25
C ALA A 80 17.70 -2.32 -22.96
N ARG A 81 17.35 -2.59 -21.70
CA ARG A 81 15.99 -3.04 -21.34
C ARG A 81 14.96 -1.96 -21.61
N GLU A 82 15.30 -0.70 -21.31
CA GLU A 82 14.41 0.44 -21.57
C GLU A 82 14.16 0.63 -23.07
N ALA A 83 15.18 0.47 -23.91
CA ALA A 83 15.04 0.54 -25.36
C ALA A 83 14.12 -0.59 -25.88
N VAL A 84 14.31 -1.83 -25.42
CA VAL A 84 13.43 -2.96 -25.77
C VAL A 84 11.99 -2.68 -25.36
N TRP A 85 11.77 -2.18 -24.13
CA TRP A 85 10.42 -1.88 -23.65
C TRP A 85 9.77 -0.74 -24.44
N ARG A 86 10.50 0.34 -24.73
CA ARG A 86 10.00 1.45 -25.55
C ARG A 86 9.69 1.03 -26.99
N ALA A 87 10.46 0.11 -27.55
CA ALA A 87 10.18 -0.46 -28.87
C ALA A 87 8.86 -1.26 -28.87
N ALA A 88 8.59 -2.05 -27.82
CA ALA A 88 7.30 -2.74 -27.66
C ALA A 88 6.11 -1.77 -27.56
N LEU A 89 6.33 -0.57 -27.03
CA LEU A 89 5.30 0.48 -26.92
C LEU A 89 5.12 1.32 -28.19
N ALA A 90 5.98 1.17 -29.20
CA ALA A 90 5.98 2.00 -30.40
C ALA A 90 4.65 2.03 -31.17
N PRO A 91 3.90 0.91 -31.34
CA PRO A 91 2.60 0.94 -31.99
C PRO A 91 1.58 1.84 -31.27
N TYR A 92 1.61 1.86 -29.94
CA TYR A 92 0.71 2.71 -29.15
C TYR A 92 1.11 4.18 -29.25
N TYR A 93 2.41 4.49 -29.25
CA TYR A 93 2.87 5.85 -29.47
C TYR A 93 2.41 6.39 -30.83
N ALA A 94 2.52 5.58 -31.88
CA ALA A 94 2.04 5.93 -33.21
C ALA A 94 0.51 6.12 -33.24
N GLU A 95 -0.26 5.23 -32.60
CA GLU A 95 -1.73 5.32 -32.54
C GLU A 95 -2.22 6.63 -31.91
N PHE A 96 -1.54 7.08 -30.84
CA PHE A 96 -1.92 8.29 -30.10
C PHE A 96 -1.14 9.55 -30.49
N GLY A 97 -0.26 9.48 -31.50
CA GLY A 97 0.56 10.61 -31.94
C GLY A 97 1.54 11.11 -30.86
N ILE A 98 2.04 10.23 -29.99
CA ILE A 98 2.96 10.55 -28.91
C ILE A 98 4.38 10.49 -29.43
N ASP A 99 5.16 11.57 -29.26
CA ASP A 99 6.60 11.58 -29.52
C ASP A 99 7.36 10.88 -28.36
N PRO A 100 8.01 9.72 -28.60
CA PRO A 100 8.76 9.01 -27.56
C PRO A 100 9.95 9.82 -27.02
N GLY A 101 10.51 10.74 -27.81
CA GLY A 101 11.63 11.61 -27.43
C GLY A 101 11.25 12.71 -26.44
N GLY A 102 9.96 13.06 -26.36
CA GLY A 102 9.41 14.08 -25.47
C GLY A 102 8.81 13.55 -24.17
N ILE A 103 8.86 12.24 -23.91
CA ILE A 103 8.28 11.64 -22.70
C ILE A 103 9.11 12.03 -21.49
N ALA A 104 8.57 12.93 -20.66
CA ALA A 104 9.17 13.32 -19.39
C ALA A 104 9.38 12.10 -18.47
N ALA A 105 10.41 12.14 -17.63
CA ALA A 105 10.54 11.19 -16.54
C ALA A 105 9.31 11.33 -15.62
N GLY A 106 8.53 10.26 -15.53
CA GLY A 106 7.36 10.22 -14.64
C GLY A 106 7.77 10.33 -13.17
N PRO A 107 6.84 10.66 -12.27
CA PRO A 107 7.13 10.71 -10.84
C PRO A 107 7.62 9.34 -10.38
N GLY A 108 8.90 9.28 -9.99
CA GLY A 108 9.50 8.08 -9.43
C GLY A 108 8.84 7.75 -8.10
N ARG A 109 8.68 6.45 -7.81
CA ARG A 109 8.28 6.01 -6.47
C ARG A 109 9.55 5.87 -5.64
N ALA A 110 9.79 6.80 -4.73
CA ALA A 110 10.98 6.76 -3.88
C ALA A 110 10.79 5.75 -2.73
N PRO A 111 11.83 4.96 -2.38
CA PRO A 111 11.83 4.24 -1.11
C PRO A 111 11.90 5.22 0.07
N PHE A 112 11.66 4.75 1.29
CA PHE A 112 11.84 5.55 2.50
C PHE A 112 13.32 5.96 2.66
N THR A 113 13.57 7.26 2.86
CA THR A 113 14.90 7.88 2.94
C THR A 113 15.05 8.72 4.21
N ASP A 114 16.27 9.19 4.49
CA ASP A 114 16.53 10.14 5.57
C ASP A 114 15.74 11.45 5.40
N GLU A 115 15.63 11.96 4.18
CA GLU A 115 14.85 13.18 3.89
C GLU A 115 13.36 12.99 4.22
N ALA A 116 12.79 11.82 3.92
CA ALA A 116 11.42 11.50 4.32
C ALA A 116 11.31 11.42 5.85
N ALA A 117 12.28 10.79 6.53
CA ALA A 117 12.30 10.71 7.98
C ALA A 117 12.44 12.11 8.64
N ASP A 118 13.25 13.02 8.08
CA ASP A 118 13.40 14.41 8.52
C ASP A 118 12.07 15.18 8.43
N VAL A 119 11.26 14.89 7.41
CA VAL A 119 9.90 15.45 7.28
C VAL A 119 8.95 14.88 8.33
N LEU A 120 9.00 13.58 8.61
CA LEU A 120 8.07 12.92 9.54
C LEU A 120 8.35 13.22 11.02
N GLU A 121 9.61 13.33 11.40
CA GLU A 121 10.04 13.37 12.81
C GLU A 121 9.42 14.51 13.63
N PRO A 122 9.20 15.73 13.09
CA PRO A 122 8.43 16.77 13.78
C PRO A 122 6.96 16.43 14.03
N PHE A 123 6.34 15.62 13.16
CA PHE A 123 4.92 15.25 13.23
C PHE A 123 4.67 13.97 14.03
N ARG A 124 5.69 13.11 14.16
CA ARG A 124 5.67 11.86 14.95
C ARG A 124 4.44 11.00 14.65
N PRO A 125 4.24 10.56 13.38
CA PRO A 125 3.07 9.77 13.01
C PRO A 125 2.94 8.52 13.90
N PRO A 126 1.74 8.25 14.48
CA PRO A 126 1.56 7.15 15.42
C PRO A 126 1.84 5.77 14.81
N VAL A 127 1.57 5.61 13.52
CA VAL A 127 1.83 4.38 12.76
C VAL A 127 2.58 4.72 11.48
N VAL A 128 3.62 3.96 11.18
CA VAL A 128 4.34 3.98 9.90
C VAL A 128 4.25 2.60 9.28
N SER A 129 3.67 2.53 8.09
CA SER A 129 3.54 1.29 7.34
C SER A 129 4.53 1.22 6.20
N PHE A 130 5.05 0.03 5.94
CA PHE A 130 5.95 -0.23 4.83
C PHE A 130 5.36 -1.24 3.86
N HIS A 131 5.65 -1.05 2.57
CA HIS A 131 5.37 -2.01 1.53
C HIS A 131 6.68 -2.47 0.87
N PHE A 132 6.75 -3.74 0.49
CA PHE A 132 7.95 -4.40 -0.03
C PHE A 132 9.07 -4.60 1.01
N GLY A 133 8.71 -5.02 2.23
CA GLY A 133 9.66 -5.30 3.30
C GLY A 133 9.81 -4.14 4.28
N LEU A 134 11.04 -3.86 4.71
CA LEU A 134 11.38 -2.83 5.69
C LEU A 134 12.58 -1.98 5.20
N PRO A 135 12.70 -0.73 5.66
CA PRO A 135 13.85 0.10 5.31
C PRO A 135 15.11 -0.38 6.06
N ALA A 136 16.25 0.26 5.79
CA ALA A 136 17.49 0.00 6.51
C ALA A 136 17.31 0.16 8.04
N PRO A 137 18.02 -0.63 8.88
CA PRO A 137 17.85 -0.60 10.33
C PRO A 137 17.98 0.79 10.97
N ALA A 138 18.86 1.66 10.43
CA ALA A 138 19.00 3.03 10.91
C ALA A 138 17.74 3.87 10.72
N LEU A 139 17.09 3.78 9.55
CA LEU A 139 15.83 4.47 9.27
C LEU A 139 14.69 3.91 10.13
N LEU A 140 14.66 2.58 10.31
CA LEU A 140 13.70 1.93 11.19
C LEU A 140 13.86 2.40 12.65
N ALA A 141 15.10 2.56 13.11
CA ALA A 141 15.40 3.08 14.45
C ALA A 141 14.90 4.51 14.64
N ARG A 142 14.96 5.37 13.60
CA ARG A 142 14.37 6.72 13.66
C ARG A 142 12.88 6.66 13.93
N VAL A 143 12.13 5.83 13.19
CA VAL A 143 10.68 5.65 13.39
C VAL A 143 10.34 5.24 14.82
N ARG A 144 11.10 4.29 15.36
CA ARG A 144 10.94 3.85 16.75
C ARG A 144 11.33 4.93 17.75
N GLY A 145 12.32 5.76 17.42
CA GLY A 145 12.83 6.85 18.27
C GLY A 145 11.78 7.88 18.64
N TRP A 146 10.83 8.19 17.75
CA TRP A 146 9.69 9.06 18.09
C TRP A 146 8.45 8.31 18.62
N GLY A 147 8.55 6.99 18.79
CA GLY A 147 7.48 6.15 19.34
C GLY A 147 6.49 5.59 18.30
N GLY A 148 6.74 5.76 17.00
CA GLY A 148 5.87 5.26 15.93
C GLY A 148 5.82 3.73 15.91
N LYS A 149 4.62 3.18 15.72
CA LYS A 149 4.41 1.74 15.49
C LYS A 149 4.72 1.38 14.05
N VAL A 150 5.47 0.30 13.85
CA VAL A 150 5.88 -0.15 12.53
C VAL A 150 5.05 -1.34 12.10
N ILE A 151 4.42 -1.24 10.93
CA ILE A 151 3.72 -2.35 10.30
C ILE A 151 4.21 -2.56 8.87
N SER A 152 4.14 -3.78 8.36
CA SER A 152 4.52 -4.06 6.96
C SER A 152 3.74 -5.22 6.36
N SER A 153 3.63 -5.22 5.04
CA SER A 153 2.92 -6.24 4.28
C SER A 153 3.74 -7.52 4.10
N ALA A 154 3.10 -8.66 4.36
CA ALA A 154 3.57 -9.99 4.01
C ALA A 154 2.55 -10.68 3.09
N THR A 155 3.05 -11.36 2.06
CA THR A 155 2.28 -12.16 1.10
C THR A 155 2.46 -13.67 1.30
N THR A 156 3.40 -14.05 2.17
CA THR A 156 3.71 -15.44 2.56
C THR A 156 3.96 -15.55 4.07
N VAL A 157 3.92 -16.78 4.59
CA VAL A 157 4.29 -17.06 5.99
C VAL A 157 5.77 -16.76 6.26
N ALA A 158 6.65 -17.01 5.28
CA ALA A 158 8.08 -16.72 5.41
C ALA A 158 8.34 -15.22 5.58
N GLU A 159 7.66 -14.38 4.80
CA GLU A 159 7.72 -12.92 4.92
C GLU A 159 7.20 -12.45 6.29
N ALA A 160 6.09 -13.00 6.77
CA ALA A 160 5.54 -12.64 8.08
C ALA A 160 6.51 -12.95 9.23
N ARG A 161 7.13 -14.14 9.22
CA ARG A 161 8.15 -14.53 10.21
C ARG A 161 9.38 -13.64 10.12
N TRP A 162 9.81 -13.28 8.90
CA TRP A 162 10.92 -12.36 8.71
C TRP A 162 10.61 -10.99 9.32
N LEU A 163 9.41 -10.42 9.06
CA LEU A 163 8.99 -9.15 9.64
C LEU A 163 8.93 -9.20 11.16
N GLU A 164 8.38 -10.26 11.74
CA GLU A 164 8.36 -10.45 13.20
C GLU A 164 9.79 -10.50 13.78
N ALA A 165 10.72 -11.20 13.11
CA ALA A 165 12.12 -11.23 13.53
C ALA A 165 12.81 -9.86 13.45
N GLN A 166 12.34 -8.94 12.59
CA GLN A 166 12.78 -7.53 12.56
C GLN A 166 12.03 -6.64 13.58
N GLY A 167 11.11 -7.21 14.35
CA GLY A 167 10.41 -6.56 15.45
C GLY A 167 9.28 -5.62 15.04
N VAL A 168 8.60 -5.86 13.91
CA VAL A 168 7.38 -5.07 13.58
C VAL A 168 6.34 -5.18 14.70
N ASP A 169 5.51 -4.16 14.86
CA ASP A 169 4.44 -4.12 15.84
C ASP A 169 3.19 -4.89 15.37
N ALA A 170 2.99 -5.03 14.06
CA ALA A 170 1.97 -5.89 13.45
C ALA A 170 2.34 -6.25 11.99
N VAL A 171 1.76 -7.34 11.47
CA VAL A 171 1.93 -7.78 10.08
C VAL A 171 0.64 -7.58 9.29
N ILE A 172 0.72 -7.01 8.10
CA ILE A 172 -0.39 -6.94 7.14
C ILE A 172 -0.34 -8.19 6.26
N ALA A 173 -1.24 -9.14 6.48
CA ALA A 173 -1.41 -10.33 5.63
C ALA A 173 -2.15 -9.95 4.34
N GLN A 174 -1.40 -9.71 3.27
CA GLN A 174 -1.93 -9.27 1.98
C GLN A 174 -2.24 -10.48 1.09
N GLY A 175 -3.50 -10.92 1.06
CA GLY A 175 -3.94 -11.99 0.16
C GLY A 175 -3.94 -11.58 -1.31
N LEU A 176 -3.96 -12.57 -2.21
CA LEU A 176 -3.95 -12.37 -3.66
C LEU A 176 -5.12 -11.50 -4.17
N GLU A 177 -6.25 -11.46 -3.46
CA GLU A 177 -7.44 -10.65 -3.76
C GLU A 177 -7.18 -9.15 -3.66
N ALA A 178 -6.12 -8.71 -2.98
CA ALA A 178 -5.82 -7.30 -2.81
C ALA A 178 -5.52 -6.59 -4.15
N GLY A 179 -6.10 -5.40 -4.31
CA GLY A 179 -5.78 -4.46 -5.40
C GLY A 179 -4.40 -3.83 -5.25
N GLY A 180 -3.87 -3.26 -6.34
CA GLY A 180 -2.57 -2.58 -6.32
C GLY A 180 -1.39 -3.55 -6.22
N HIS A 181 -0.21 -3.03 -5.85
CA HIS A 181 1.03 -3.81 -5.82
C HIS A 181 1.01 -4.97 -4.83
N ARG A 182 1.52 -6.12 -5.28
CA ARG A 182 1.87 -7.25 -4.42
C ARG A 182 3.07 -6.90 -3.57
N GLY A 183 2.92 -6.97 -2.25
CA GLY A 183 3.94 -6.58 -1.26
C GLY A 183 5.11 -7.55 -1.14
N ILE A 184 5.31 -8.46 -2.10
CA ILE A 184 6.34 -9.49 -2.08
C ILE A 184 7.76 -8.88 -2.04
N PHE A 185 8.63 -9.49 -1.23
CA PHE A 185 9.99 -9.01 -1.01
C PHE A 185 11.05 -10.07 -0.70
N LEU A 186 10.71 -11.29 -0.27
CA LEU A 186 11.70 -12.37 -0.07
C LEU A 186 12.00 -13.18 -1.34
N GLY A 187 11.23 -12.98 -2.40
CA GLY A 187 11.42 -13.59 -3.71
C GLY A 187 10.49 -12.97 -4.74
N ASP A 188 10.51 -13.51 -5.95
CA ASP A 188 9.70 -12.99 -7.08
C ASP A 188 8.69 -14.02 -7.62
N ASP A 189 8.71 -15.26 -7.09
CA ASP A 189 7.80 -16.33 -7.51
C ASP A 189 6.39 -16.09 -6.98
N LEU A 190 5.50 -15.63 -7.88
CA LEU A 190 4.10 -15.37 -7.57
C LEU A 190 3.31 -16.61 -7.17
N SER A 191 3.75 -17.82 -7.53
CA SER A 191 3.07 -19.07 -7.17
C SER A 191 3.15 -19.37 -5.67
N THR A 192 4.08 -18.72 -4.95
CA THR A 192 4.21 -18.84 -3.49
C THR A 192 3.16 -18.04 -2.73
N GLN A 193 2.46 -17.11 -3.38
CA GLN A 193 1.45 -16.27 -2.74
C GLN A 193 0.11 -16.99 -2.60
N LEU A 194 -0.64 -16.62 -1.57
CA LEU A 194 -1.88 -17.28 -1.19
C LEU A 194 -3.07 -16.30 -1.21
N GLY A 195 -4.28 -16.84 -1.40
CA GLY A 195 -5.52 -16.08 -1.20
C GLY A 195 -5.74 -15.76 0.29
N THR A 196 -6.47 -14.67 0.59
CA THR A 196 -6.69 -14.16 1.95
C THR A 196 -7.18 -15.25 2.89
N PHE A 197 -8.12 -16.08 2.43
CA PHE A 197 -8.72 -17.16 3.23
C PHE A 197 -7.68 -18.18 3.74
N ALA A 198 -6.66 -18.48 2.94
CA ALA A 198 -5.60 -19.43 3.30
C ALA A 198 -4.42 -18.74 3.98
N LEU A 199 -4.03 -17.55 3.50
CA LEU A 199 -2.87 -16.79 3.99
C LEU A 199 -3.06 -16.37 5.45
N LEU A 200 -4.22 -15.78 5.74
CA LEU A 200 -4.50 -15.15 7.03
C LEU A 200 -4.34 -16.12 8.22
N PRO A 201 -5.08 -17.26 8.29
CA PRO A 201 -4.96 -18.16 9.44
C PRO A 201 -3.56 -18.79 9.55
N GLN A 202 -2.85 -18.98 8.43
CA GLN A 202 -1.48 -19.50 8.45
C GLN A 202 -0.50 -18.50 9.05
N ILE A 203 -0.61 -17.21 8.71
CA ILE A 203 0.21 -16.16 9.35
C ILE A 203 -0.15 -16.02 10.83
N VAL A 204 -1.44 -15.98 11.17
CA VAL A 204 -1.91 -15.91 12.57
C VAL A 204 -1.34 -17.06 13.42
N ALA A 205 -1.26 -18.27 12.89
CA ALA A 205 -0.66 -19.40 13.59
C ALA A 205 0.88 -19.34 13.68
N ALA A 206 1.54 -18.58 12.80
CA ALA A 206 2.98 -18.59 12.63
C ALA A 206 3.72 -17.44 13.32
N VAL A 207 3.02 -16.37 13.70
CA VAL A 207 3.58 -15.19 14.37
C VAL A 207 2.83 -14.88 15.68
N ARG A 208 3.46 -14.13 16.58
CA ARG A 208 2.92 -13.68 17.87
C ARG A 208 2.39 -12.26 17.82
N VAL A 209 2.92 -11.43 16.90
CA VAL A 209 2.43 -10.06 16.69
C VAL A 209 1.01 -10.06 16.09
N PRO A 210 0.20 -9.02 16.33
CA PRO A 210 -1.10 -8.85 15.68
C PRO A 210 -1.03 -8.95 14.16
N VAL A 211 -2.07 -9.54 13.55
CA VAL A 211 -2.17 -9.73 12.10
C VAL A 211 -3.35 -8.93 11.55
N ILE A 212 -3.09 -8.11 10.54
CA ILE A 212 -4.08 -7.29 9.85
C ILE A 212 -4.42 -7.96 8.52
N ALA A 213 -5.67 -8.31 8.29
CA ALA A 213 -6.11 -8.93 7.05
C ALA A 213 -6.25 -7.88 5.93
N ALA A 214 -5.69 -8.13 4.76
CA ALA A 214 -5.85 -7.26 3.59
C ALA A 214 -6.12 -8.06 2.31
N GLY A 215 -7.11 -7.61 1.53
CA GLY A 215 -7.48 -8.20 0.24
C GLY A 215 -8.85 -8.88 0.27
N GLY A 216 -9.75 -8.47 -0.64
CA GLY A 216 -11.10 -9.02 -0.77
C GLY A 216 -12.11 -8.54 0.29
N ILE A 217 -11.70 -7.72 1.26
CA ILE A 217 -12.57 -7.18 2.32
C ILE A 217 -13.22 -5.89 1.83
N ALA A 218 -14.54 -5.90 1.64
CA ALA A 218 -15.29 -4.77 1.09
C ALA A 218 -16.56 -4.40 1.89
N ASP A 219 -16.97 -5.21 2.85
CA ASP A 219 -18.18 -5.00 3.65
C ASP A 219 -18.02 -5.55 5.08
N ALA A 220 -19.07 -5.40 5.90
CA ALA A 220 -19.09 -5.88 7.28
C ALA A 220 -18.93 -7.41 7.39
N LYS A 221 -19.39 -8.18 6.40
CA LYS A 221 -19.26 -9.65 6.40
C LYS A 221 -17.81 -10.06 6.17
N GLY A 222 -17.12 -9.40 5.24
CA GLY A 222 -15.69 -9.59 5.00
C GLY A 222 -14.85 -9.24 6.23
N VAL A 223 -15.19 -8.15 6.92
CA VAL A 223 -14.55 -7.80 8.19
C VAL A 223 -14.79 -8.90 9.23
N ALA A 224 -16.05 -9.31 9.44
CA ALA A 224 -16.38 -10.36 10.41
C ALA A 224 -15.65 -11.68 10.10
N ALA A 225 -15.60 -12.11 8.83
CA ALA A 225 -14.88 -13.30 8.40
C ALA A 225 -13.37 -13.20 8.70
N ALA A 226 -12.75 -12.05 8.44
CA ALA A 226 -11.34 -11.83 8.77
C ALA A 226 -11.09 -11.95 10.29
N MET A 227 -11.95 -11.36 11.12
CA MET A 227 -11.84 -11.49 12.58
C MET A 227 -12.02 -12.95 13.03
N THR A 228 -12.98 -13.69 12.44
CA THR A 228 -13.17 -15.12 12.71
C THR A 228 -11.93 -15.95 12.36
N LEU A 229 -11.21 -15.58 11.30
CA LEU A 229 -9.95 -16.22 10.90
C LEU A 229 -8.74 -15.79 11.76
N GLY A 230 -8.95 -14.98 12.80
CA GLY A 230 -7.94 -14.58 13.77
C GLY A 230 -7.23 -13.26 13.47
N ALA A 231 -7.71 -12.47 12.51
CA ALA A 231 -7.19 -11.12 12.30
C ALA A 231 -7.50 -10.23 13.53
N SER A 232 -6.58 -9.30 13.82
CA SER A 232 -6.79 -8.25 14.82
C SER A 232 -7.38 -6.97 14.22
N ALA A 233 -7.29 -6.81 12.89
CA ALA A 233 -7.98 -5.77 12.12
C ALA A 233 -8.12 -6.15 10.64
N ALA A 234 -8.92 -5.38 9.91
CA ALA A 234 -8.99 -5.40 8.46
C ALA A 234 -8.41 -4.12 7.86
N GLN A 235 -7.54 -4.25 6.87
CA GLN A 235 -7.10 -3.15 6.01
C GLN A 235 -7.87 -3.18 4.69
N VAL A 236 -8.62 -2.10 4.43
CA VAL A 236 -9.60 -1.99 3.36
C VAL A 236 -9.16 -0.91 2.36
N GLY A 237 -8.99 -1.30 1.10
CA GLY A 237 -8.57 -0.40 0.01
C GLY A 237 -9.69 -0.09 -0.96
N THR A 238 -9.99 -1.03 -1.87
CA THR A 238 -10.92 -0.86 -2.99
C THR A 238 -12.27 -0.25 -2.62
N ALA A 239 -12.83 -0.60 -1.45
CA ALA A 239 -14.12 -0.07 -0.99
C ALA A 239 -14.12 1.46 -0.78
N TYR A 240 -12.96 2.06 -0.50
CA TYR A 240 -12.82 3.51 -0.32
C TYR A 240 -12.60 4.28 -1.64
N LEU A 241 -12.33 3.60 -2.77
CA LEU A 241 -11.98 4.27 -4.03
C LEU A 241 -13.11 5.14 -4.61
N LEU A 242 -14.36 4.93 -4.16
CA LEU A 242 -15.53 5.69 -4.59
C LEU A 242 -16.00 6.74 -3.58
N CYS A 243 -15.38 6.84 -2.40
CA CYS A 243 -15.68 7.87 -1.41
C CYS A 243 -15.45 9.28 -1.98
N PRO A 244 -16.23 10.29 -1.58
CA PRO A 244 -16.05 11.66 -2.07
C PRO A 244 -14.68 12.26 -1.71
N GLU A 245 -14.05 11.80 -0.62
CA GLU A 245 -12.74 12.24 -0.16
C GLU A 245 -11.57 11.62 -0.96
N ALA A 246 -11.82 10.55 -1.73
CA ALA A 246 -10.80 9.91 -2.54
C ALA A 246 -10.52 10.71 -3.83
N THR A 247 -9.24 10.84 -4.21
CA THR A 247 -8.81 11.55 -5.43
C THR A 247 -8.84 10.68 -6.68
N THR A 248 -9.50 9.51 -6.62
CA THR A 248 -9.72 8.61 -7.76
C THR A 248 -10.31 9.38 -8.95
N GLY A 249 -9.58 9.44 -10.06
CA GLY A 249 -9.99 10.19 -11.25
C GLY A 249 -11.29 9.67 -11.90
N PRO A 250 -12.00 10.50 -12.70
CA PRO A 250 -13.32 10.14 -13.25
C PRO A 250 -13.32 8.85 -14.08
N LEU A 251 -12.30 8.63 -14.91
CA LEU A 251 -12.17 7.42 -15.73
C LEU A 251 -12.01 6.17 -14.86
N HIS A 252 -11.21 6.23 -13.80
CA HIS A 252 -11.03 5.11 -12.88
C HIS A 252 -12.33 4.84 -12.08
N ARG A 253 -13.02 5.89 -11.62
CA ARG A 253 -14.35 5.74 -10.97
C ARG A 253 -15.38 5.11 -11.91
N ALA A 254 -15.38 5.48 -13.19
CA ALA A 254 -16.27 4.87 -14.19
C ALA A 254 -15.93 3.40 -14.40
N ALA A 255 -14.64 3.06 -14.52
CA ALA A 255 -14.18 1.67 -14.67
C ALA A 255 -14.58 0.81 -13.47
N LEU A 256 -14.39 1.29 -12.23
CA LEU A 256 -14.78 0.61 -10.99
C LEU A 256 -16.29 0.31 -10.89
N LYS A 257 -17.13 1.13 -11.54
CA LYS A 257 -18.60 0.96 -11.58
C LYS A 257 -19.09 0.16 -12.78
N SER A 258 -18.20 -0.22 -13.69
CA SER A 258 -18.55 -0.93 -14.92
C SER A 258 -18.44 -2.45 -14.74
N GLU A 259 -19.02 -3.20 -15.67
CA GLU A 259 -18.86 -4.67 -15.73
C GLU A 259 -17.40 -5.11 -15.87
N ALA A 260 -16.51 -4.26 -16.40
CA ALA A 260 -15.08 -4.57 -16.49
C ALA A 260 -14.44 -4.80 -15.09
N ALA A 261 -14.96 -4.17 -14.04
CA ALA A 261 -14.44 -4.31 -12.67
C ALA A 261 -14.52 -5.75 -12.14
N ARG A 262 -15.35 -6.62 -12.73
CA ARG A 262 -15.44 -8.04 -12.37
C ARG A 262 -14.21 -8.85 -12.76
N HIS A 263 -13.41 -8.37 -13.72
CA HIS A 263 -12.20 -9.04 -14.18
C HIS A 263 -10.96 -8.21 -13.84
N THR A 264 -10.20 -8.70 -12.87
CA THR A 264 -8.88 -8.16 -12.52
C THR A 264 -7.79 -9.20 -12.75
N ALA A 265 -6.59 -8.75 -13.09
CA ALA A 265 -5.43 -9.60 -13.23
C ALA A 265 -4.19 -8.94 -12.61
N LEU A 266 -3.18 -9.75 -12.30
CA LEU A 266 -1.85 -9.25 -11.97
C LEU A 266 -1.13 -8.84 -13.25
N THR A 267 -0.49 -7.69 -13.22
CA THR A 267 0.33 -7.16 -14.31
C THR A 267 1.53 -6.41 -13.76
N ASN A 268 2.65 -6.45 -14.47
CA ASN A 268 3.82 -5.62 -14.19
C ASN A 268 3.99 -4.48 -15.22
N LEU A 269 3.13 -4.38 -16.24
CA LEU A 269 3.32 -3.51 -17.40
C LEU A 269 3.36 -2.02 -17.04
N PHE A 270 2.66 -1.61 -15.98
CA PHE A 270 2.56 -0.20 -15.58
C PHE A 270 3.70 0.27 -14.68
N THR A 271 4.42 -0.64 -14.02
CA THR A 271 5.36 -0.25 -12.95
C THR A 271 6.60 -1.13 -12.81
N GLY A 272 6.72 -2.20 -13.58
CA GLY A 272 7.77 -3.21 -13.45
C GLY A 272 7.61 -4.17 -12.25
N ARG A 273 6.53 -4.05 -11.46
CA ARG A 273 6.23 -4.95 -10.32
C ARG A 273 4.80 -5.46 -10.41
N PRO A 274 4.51 -6.71 -10.00
CA PRO A 274 3.16 -7.26 -10.03
C PRO A 274 2.17 -6.41 -9.23
N ALA A 275 1.12 -5.94 -9.90
CA ALA A 275 0.01 -5.19 -9.31
C ALA A 275 -1.33 -5.68 -9.88
N ARG A 276 -2.35 -5.77 -9.02
CA ARG A 276 -3.71 -6.12 -9.44
C ARG A 276 -4.46 -4.89 -9.93
N GLY A 277 -4.98 -4.96 -11.16
CA GLY A 277 -5.82 -3.93 -11.77
C GLY A 277 -6.94 -4.53 -12.61
N ILE A 278 -7.91 -3.69 -12.98
CA ILE A 278 -8.96 -4.04 -13.95
C ILE A 278 -8.29 -4.32 -15.29
N VAL A 279 -8.61 -5.46 -15.91
CA VAL A 279 -7.99 -5.86 -17.18
C VAL A 279 -8.36 -4.86 -18.27
N ASN A 280 -7.34 -4.22 -18.85
CA ASN A 280 -7.49 -3.24 -19.92
C ASN A 280 -6.78 -3.70 -21.20
N ARG A 281 -6.80 -2.84 -22.24
CA ARG A 281 -6.22 -3.15 -23.56
C ARG A 281 -4.74 -3.51 -23.48
N ILE A 282 -3.95 -2.68 -22.79
CA ILE A 282 -2.50 -2.90 -22.63
C ILE A 282 -2.21 -4.26 -21.99
N MET A 283 -2.98 -4.65 -20.96
CA MET A 283 -2.82 -5.96 -20.30
C MET A 283 -3.22 -7.17 -21.14
N LYS A 284 -4.00 -6.98 -22.21
CA LYS A 284 -4.44 -8.06 -23.10
C LYS A 284 -3.50 -8.25 -24.29
N GLU A 285 -2.85 -7.16 -24.71
CA GLU A 285 -2.03 -7.11 -25.92
C GLU A 285 -0.54 -7.29 -25.65
N LEU A 286 -0.06 -6.95 -24.44
CA LEU A 286 1.32 -7.12 -23.98
C LEU A 286 1.40 -8.11 -22.81
#